data_AF-A0A7Z2ZDV4-F1
#
_entry.id   AF-A0A7Z2ZDV4-F1
#
_cell.length_a   1.000
_cell.length_b   1.000
_cell.length_c   1.000
_cell.angle_alpha   90.00
_cell.angle_beta   90.00
_cell.angle_gamma   90.00
#
_symmetry.space_group_name_H-M   'P 1'
#
loop_
_entity.id
_entity.type
_entity.pdbx_description
1 polymer ?
#
loop_
_entity_poly.entity_id
_entity_poly.type
_entity_poly.pdbx_seq_one_letter_code
_entity_poly.pdbx_strand_id
1 'polypeptide(L)'
;MRRLFKALRVISVLAFAGGGLTAPVAVAQTNGCVNYSSSDIRTFQIKQIIKPGMKEAEVKRIWGEPTKVRHNYPGGDEWEYWNPSGDQIVTFGQHGCVTGWYTARD
;
A
#
# COMPACT_ATOMS: atom_id res chain seq x y z
N MET A 1 32.53 10.03 -37.59
CA MET A 1 32.32 9.31 -38.87
C MET A 1 31.23 8.26 -38.67
N ARG A 2 30.25 8.20 -39.60
CA ARG A 2 29.49 7.00 -40.09
C ARG A 2 28.74 6.14 -39.04
N ARG A 3 27.41 6.23 -38.90
CA ARG A 3 26.29 5.73 -39.75
C ARG A 3 25.76 4.34 -39.31
N LEU A 4 24.45 4.30 -38.99
CA LEU A 4 23.43 3.24 -39.19
C LEU A 4 23.70 1.83 -38.60
N PHE A 5 22.72 1.07 -38.08
CA PHE A 5 21.53 0.56 -38.77
C PHE A 5 20.39 0.16 -37.81
N LYS A 6 19.15 0.40 -38.28
CA LYS A 6 17.90 -0.25 -37.85
C LYS A 6 18.06 -1.77 -37.77
N ALA A 7 17.53 -2.39 -36.72
CA ALA A 7 17.06 -3.77 -36.77
C ALA A 7 15.63 -3.83 -36.20
N LEU A 8 14.70 -3.68 -37.14
CA LEU A 8 13.28 -3.94 -37.02
C LEU A 8 13.09 -5.41 -36.62
N ARG A 9 12.64 -5.72 -35.40
CA ARG A 9 12.21 -7.08 -35.08
C ARG A 9 10.79 -7.28 -35.63
N VAL A 10 10.75 -7.93 -36.78
CA VAL A 10 9.56 -8.44 -37.45
C VAL A 10 8.80 -9.34 -36.48
N ILE A 11 7.61 -8.91 -36.06
CA ILE A 11 6.66 -9.76 -35.36
C ILE A 11 5.98 -10.60 -36.43
N SER A 12 6.43 -11.85 -36.58
CA SER A 12 5.76 -12.84 -37.42
C SER A 12 4.65 -13.48 -36.60
N VAL A 13 3.44 -12.94 -36.68
CA VAL A 13 2.24 -13.62 -36.17
C VAL A 13 1.81 -14.62 -37.24
N LEU A 14 2.08 -15.90 -36.99
CA LEU A 14 1.49 -17.00 -37.74
C LEU A 14 -0.03 -16.97 -37.53
N ALA A 15 -0.74 -16.64 -38.60
CA ALA A 15 -2.19 -16.71 -38.65
C ALA A 15 -2.64 -18.18 -38.59
N PHE A 16 -3.24 -18.57 -37.47
CA PHE A 16 -4.03 -19.80 -37.40
C PHE A 16 -5.44 -19.49 -37.92
N ALA A 17 -5.70 -19.95 -39.14
CA ALA A 17 -7.05 -20.07 -39.69
C ALA A 17 -7.71 -21.31 -39.07
N GLY A 18 -8.70 -21.11 -38.22
CA GLY A 18 -9.48 -22.18 -37.60
C GLY A 18 -10.70 -21.58 -36.91
N GLY A 19 -11.86 -21.72 -37.56
CA GLY A 19 -13.14 -21.18 -37.10
C GLY A 19 -13.57 -21.73 -35.75
N GLY A 20 -14.19 -20.83 -34.97
CA GLY A 20 -14.70 -21.07 -33.63
C GLY A 20 -14.67 -19.76 -32.87
N LEU A 21 -15.64 -18.88 -33.14
CA LEU A 21 -15.83 -17.62 -32.41
C LEU A 21 -16.29 -17.94 -30.97
N THR A 22 -15.41 -18.44 -30.12
CA THR A 22 -15.53 -18.23 -28.68
C THR A 22 -14.76 -16.95 -28.37
N ALA A 23 -15.47 -15.83 -28.45
CA ALA A 23 -14.97 -14.59 -27.88
C ALA A 23 -14.51 -14.89 -26.44
N PRO A 24 -13.33 -14.45 -26.00
CA PRO A 24 -13.03 -14.45 -24.58
C PRO A 24 -14.14 -13.62 -23.95
N VAL A 25 -14.97 -14.26 -23.13
CA VAL A 25 -15.93 -13.56 -22.29
C VAL A 25 -15.06 -12.69 -21.42
N ALA A 26 -14.95 -11.41 -21.78
CA ALA A 26 -14.42 -10.40 -20.88
C ALA A 26 -15.31 -10.50 -19.66
N VAL A 27 -14.79 -11.10 -18.60
CA VAL A 27 -15.43 -11.08 -17.29
C VAL A 27 -15.52 -9.60 -17.00
N ALA A 28 -16.70 -9.03 -17.21
CA ALA A 28 -16.98 -7.67 -16.83
C ALA A 28 -16.66 -7.64 -15.34
N GLN A 29 -15.51 -7.03 -14.98
CA GLN A 29 -15.27 -6.62 -13.63
C GLN A 29 -16.44 -5.71 -13.33
N THR A 30 -17.45 -6.26 -12.66
CA THR A 30 -18.46 -5.45 -12.01
C THR A 30 -17.65 -4.65 -11.00
N ASN A 31 -17.23 -3.45 -11.41
CA ASN A 31 -16.70 -2.43 -10.53
C ASN A 31 -17.85 -1.98 -9.62
N GLY A 32 -18.43 -2.91 -8.87
CA GLY A 32 -19.31 -2.61 -7.76
C GLY A 32 -18.44 -1.91 -6.74
N CYS A 33 -18.80 -0.68 -6.41
CA CYS A 33 -18.16 0.03 -5.31
C CYS A 33 -18.30 -0.83 -4.06
N VAL A 34 -17.20 -1.42 -3.61
CA VAL A 34 -17.17 -2.12 -2.32
C VAL A 34 -17.22 -1.05 -1.24
N ASN A 35 -18.26 -1.08 -0.42
CA ASN A 35 -18.34 -0.21 0.75
C ASN A 35 -17.38 -0.74 1.80
N TYR A 36 -16.27 -0.03 1.97
CA TYR A 36 -15.32 -0.29 3.04
C TYR A 36 -15.73 0.49 4.28
N SER A 37 -15.65 -0.13 5.46
CA SER A 37 -15.84 0.62 6.71
C SER A 37 -14.70 1.63 6.88
N SER A 38 -14.94 2.72 7.62
CA SER A 38 -13.90 3.71 7.93
C SER A 38 -12.64 3.07 8.52
N SER A 39 -12.83 1.97 9.25
CA SER A 39 -11.79 1.17 9.88
C SER A 39 -10.97 0.36 8.89
N ASP A 40 -11.62 -0.23 7.88
CA ASP A 40 -10.95 -0.96 6.81
C ASP A 40 -10.09 0.01 5.98
N ILE A 41 -10.64 1.17 5.61
CA ILE A 41 -9.94 2.20 4.83
C ILE A 41 -8.67 2.67 5.56
N ARG A 42 -8.77 2.98 6.87
CA ARG A 42 -7.59 3.36 7.66
C ARG A 42 -6.59 2.22 7.77
N THR A 43 -7.03 0.99 8.04
CA THR A 43 -6.14 -0.18 8.14
C THR A 43 -5.39 -0.45 6.84
N PHE A 44 -6.05 -0.28 5.69
CA PHE A 44 -5.39 -0.39 4.38
C PHE A 44 -4.35 0.71 4.17
N GLN A 45 -4.63 1.95 4.61
CA GLN A 45 -3.65 3.03 4.57
C GLN A 45 -2.42 2.71 5.42
N ILE A 46 -2.59 2.05 6.58
CA ILE A 46 -1.46 1.60 7.40
C ILE A 46 -0.56 0.61 6.69
N LYS A 47 -1.17 -0.46 6.19
CA LYS A 47 -0.43 -1.53 5.50
C LYS A 47 0.36 -1.02 4.31
N GLN A 48 -0.15 -0.02 3.61
CA GLN A 48 0.45 0.47 2.36
C GLN A 48 1.42 1.63 2.58
N ILE A 49 1.26 2.42 3.65
CA ILE A 49 1.93 3.71 3.77
C ILE A 49 3.01 3.72 4.86
N ILE A 50 2.76 3.18 6.05
CA ILE A 50 3.77 3.21 7.13
C ILE A 50 4.80 2.10 6.89
N LYS A 51 6.04 2.50 6.58
CA LYS A 51 7.16 1.58 6.36
C LYS A 51 8.23 1.78 7.42
N PRO A 52 8.94 0.70 7.83
CA PRO A 52 10.12 0.84 8.68
C PRO A 52 11.13 1.82 8.05
N GLY A 53 11.70 2.69 8.88
CA GLY A 53 12.64 3.74 8.47
C GLY A 53 12.00 5.10 8.15
N MET A 54 10.67 5.21 8.13
CA MET A 54 10.01 6.52 8.02
C MET A 54 10.26 7.37 9.26
N LYS A 55 10.45 8.68 9.07
CA LYS A 55 10.58 9.63 10.17
C LYS A 55 9.22 10.00 10.75
N GLU A 56 9.18 10.34 12.03
CA GLU A 56 7.99 10.86 12.72
C GLU A 56 7.25 11.97 11.94
N ALA A 57 7.98 12.95 11.39
CA ALA A 57 7.38 14.03 10.62
C ALA A 57 6.62 13.56 9.38
N GLU A 58 7.10 12.49 8.74
CA GLU A 58 6.44 11.91 7.56
C GLU A 58 5.17 11.16 7.97
N VAL A 59 5.21 10.44 9.09
CA VAL A 59 4.03 9.79 9.67
C VAL A 59 2.95 10.84 9.98
N LYS A 60 3.32 11.96 10.63
CA LYS A 60 2.40 13.07 10.91
C LYS A 60 1.85 13.73 9.64
N ARG A 61 2.68 13.91 8.60
CA ARG A 61 2.24 14.50 7.34
C ARG A 61 1.15 13.68 6.66
N ILE A 62 1.23 12.36 6.79
CA ILE A 62 0.31 11.44 6.13
C ILE A 62 -0.96 11.26 6.98
N TRP A 63 -0.83 11.13 8.31
CA TRP A 63 -1.94 10.73 9.18
C TRP A 63 -2.43 11.78 10.17
N GLY A 64 -1.74 12.90 10.26
CA GLY A 64 -1.97 13.90 11.29
C GLY A 64 -1.35 13.49 12.63
N GLU A 65 -1.80 14.17 13.67
CA GLU A 65 -1.29 13.96 15.03
C GLU A 65 -1.87 12.68 15.63
N PRO A 66 -1.06 11.90 16.38
CA PRO A 66 -1.54 10.75 17.11
C PRO A 66 -2.50 11.17 18.22
N THR A 67 -3.44 10.29 18.56
CA THR A 67 -4.37 10.51 19.68
C THR A 67 -3.63 10.42 21.02
N LYS A 68 -2.63 9.56 21.10
CA LYS A 68 -1.82 9.36 22.30
C LYS A 68 -0.39 9.00 21.93
N VAL A 69 0.55 9.49 22.72
CA VAL A 69 1.98 9.18 22.60
C VAL A 69 2.45 8.55 23.90
N ARG A 70 3.06 7.37 23.80
CA ARG A 70 3.79 6.68 24.87
C ARG A 70 5.27 6.82 24.58
N HIS A 71 5.97 7.64 25.34
CA HIS A 71 7.42 7.78 25.17
C HIS A 71 8.18 6.60 25.80
N ASN A 72 9.29 6.19 25.18
CA ASN A 72 10.22 5.18 25.70
C ASN A 72 9.65 3.76 26.00
N TYR A 73 8.68 3.26 25.23
CA TYR A 73 8.06 1.95 25.42
C TYR A 73 8.29 0.99 24.23
N PRO A 74 8.84 -0.22 24.43
CA PRO A 74 9.92 -0.65 25.32
C PRO A 74 11.28 -0.48 24.61
N GLY A 75 11.63 0.74 24.21
CA GLY A 75 12.84 1.01 23.41
C GLY A 75 12.74 2.17 22.41
N GLY A 76 11.61 2.87 22.38
CA GLY A 76 11.40 4.11 21.64
C GLY A 76 9.96 4.57 21.81
N ASP A 77 9.49 5.50 20.99
CA ASP A 77 8.15 6.05 21.16
C ASP A 77 7.09 5.14 20.52
N GLU A 78 5.91 5.08 21.11
CA GLU A 78 4.72 4.46 20.55
C GLU A 78 3.64 5.51 20.35
N TRP A 79 3.12 5.58 19.14
CA TRP A 79 2.03 6.50 18.81
C TRP A 79 0.77 5.70 18.55
N GLU A 80 -0.29 6.05 19.24
CA GLU A 80 -1.59 5.41 19.15
C GLU A 80 -2.57 6.33 18.43
N TYR A 81 -3.20 5.78 17.41
CA TYR A 81 -4.27 6.41 16.66
C TYR A 81 -5.55 5.68 16.97
N TRP A 82 -6.43 6.34 17.71
CA TRP A 82 -7.66 5.74 18.16
C TRP A 82 -8.60 5.44 16.99
N ASN A 83 -9.23 4.26 17.03
CA ASN A 83 -10.23 3.86 16.06
C ASN A 83 -11.24 2.91 16.71
N PRO A 84 -12.56 3.14 16.54
CA PRO A 84 -13.60 2.31 17.16
C PRO A 84 -13.56 0.82 16.79
N SER A 85 -12.83 0.42 15.74
CA SER A 85 -12.67 -1.00 15.38
C SER A 85 -11.34 -1.62 15.82
N GLY A 86 -10.49 -0.87 16.51
CA GLY A 86 -9.17 -1.30 16.95
C GLY A 86 -8.15 -0.19 16.75
N ASP A 87 -7.45 0.14 17.82
CA ASP A 87 -6.44 1.17 17.84
C ASP A 87 -5.23 0.75 17.03
N GLN A 88 -4.67 1.74 16.34
CA GLN A 88 -3.55 1.54 15.43
C GLN A 88 -2.32 2.11 16.11
N ILE A 89 -1.33 1.26 16.37
CA ILE A 89 -0.13 1.64 17.12
C ILE A 89 1.07 1.60 16.17
N VAL A 90 1.79 2.71 16.11
CA VAL A 90 3.05 2.86 15.36
C VAL A 90 4.18 2.91 16.36
N THR A 91 5.18 2.05 16.18
CA THR A 91 6.37 2.00 17.03
C THR A 91 7.53 2.73 16.36
N PHE A 92 8.26 3.50 17.15
CA PHE A 92 9.46 4.21 16.76
C PHE A 92 10.65 3.66 17.55
N GLY A 93 11.82 3.64 16.93
CA GLY A 93 13.08 3.33 17.61
C GLY A 93 13.69 4.59 18.24
N GLN A 94 14.78 4.43 19.00
CA GLN A 94 15.49 5.54 19.66
C GLN A 94 15.95 6.67 18.73
N HIS A 95 16.06 6.41 17.43
CA HIS A 95 16.45 7.39 16.42
C HIS A 95 15.26 8.17 15.82
N GLY A 96 14.04 8.00 16.33
CA GLY A 96 12.83 8.68 15.83
C GLY A 96 12.33 8.15 14.47
N CYS A 97 12.72 6.92 14.13
CA CYS A 97 12.29 6.25 12.91
C CYS A 97 11.32 5.12 13.24
N VAL A 98 10.30 4.94 12.40
CA VAL A 98 9.35 3.83 12.49
C VAL A 98 10.10 2.51 12.46
N THR A 99 9.83 1.65 13.45
CA THR A 99 10.31 0.27 13.50
C THR A 99 9.25 -0.71 13.05
N GLY A 100 7.97 -0.34 13.19
CA GLY A 100 6.85 -1.18 12.83
C GLY A 100 5.51 -0.56 13.23
N TRP A 101 4.45 -1.34 13.07
CA TRP A 101 3.11 -0.97 13.51
C TRP A 101 2.27 -2.23 13.75
N TYR A 102 1.25 -2.12 14.58
CA TYR A 102 0.31 -3.19 14.87
C TYR A 102 -1.07 -2.63 15.23
N THR A 103 -2.11 -3.44 15.09
CA THR A 103 -3.46 -3.15 15.59
C THR A 103 -3.60 -3.73 16.98
N ALA A 104 -3.98 -2.93 17.97
CA ALA A 104 -4.46 -3.40 19.26
C ALA A 104 -5.99 -3.35 19.26
N ARG A 105 -6.63 -4.39 19.77
CA ARG A 105 -8.06 -4.39 20.06
C ARG A 105 -8.19 -4.68 21.55
N ASP A 106 -8.93 -3.83 22.24
CA ASP A 106 -9.40 -4.13 23.60
C ASP A 106 -10.31 -5.36 23.60
#